data_AF-A0A6L4YWL4-F1
#
_entry.id   AF-A0A6L4YWL4-F1
#
_cell.length_a   1.000
_cell.length_b   1.000
_cell.length_c   1.000
_cell.angle_alpha   90.00
_cell.angle_beta   90.00
_cell.angle_gamma   90.00
#
_symmetry.space_group_name_H-M   'P 1'
#
loop_
_entity.id
_entity.type
_entity.pdbx_description
1 polymer ?
#
loop_
_entity_poly.entity_id
_entity_poly.type
_entity_poly.pdbx_seq_one_letter_code
_entity_poly.pdbx_strand_id
1 'polypeptide(L)'
;MNQNDEITNGRNTIDIDDLISRTKAEDSRNSKLMKSVFYLYLFCSVLYMLLYVVNPDPDLTRFDRLAGLCYVSAFVIGTFFFRKEYKYLKNVEYAVPMLQLLKQNEVRYRLFSHKWWYVILIVLLIGAGLSISFTNPMRFGMYSTSEKLVVIHGIYWSVLTISGYVGYRIWKKRSWPIWKDSKALLKELES
;
A
#
# COMPACT_ATOMS: atom_id res chain seq x y z
N MET A 1 2.97 17.67 -38.35
CA MET A 1 3.55 18.68 -37.45
C MET A 1 2.65 18.73 -36.23
N ASN A 2 3.06 18.11 -35.12
CA ASN A 2 2.34 18.22 -33.86
C ASN A 2 2.72 19.56 -33.24
N GLN A 3 1.72 20.40 -33.02
CA GLN A 3 1.87 21.66 -32.31
C GLN A 3 1.99 21.29 -30.83
N ASN A 4 3.20 21.41 -30.28
CA ASN A 4 3.42 21.25 -28.84
C ASN A 4 2.63 22.35 -28.15
N ASP A 5 1.57 21.98 -27.43
CA ASP A 5 0.82 22.89 -26.56
C ASP A 5 1.67 23.17 -25.31
N GLU A 6 2.72 23.97 -25.47
CA GLU A 6 3.53 24.48 -24.36
C GLU A 6 2.74 25.54 -23.60
N ILE A 7 2.23 25.17 -22.41
CA ILE A 7 1.67 26.13 -21.47
C ILE A 7 2.83 26.82 -20.75
N THR A 8 3.02 28.12 -21.03
CA THR A 8 4.14 28.91 -20.51
C THR A 8 3.81 29.51 -19.15
N ASN A 9 4.47 29.00 -18.10
CA ASN A 9 4.58 29.68 -16.82
C ASN A 9 5.94 30.38 -16.79
N GLY A 10 6.01 31.60 -16.25
CA GLY A 10 7.15 32.53 -16.30
C GLY A 10 8.47 32.10 -15.65
N ARG A 11 8.80 30.80 -15.64
CA ARG A 11 10.17 30.25 -15.48
C ARG A 11 10.35 28.75 -15.81
N ASN A 12 9.31 27.97 -16.13
CA ASN A 12 9.44 26.55 -16.55
C ASN A 12 8.22 26.15 -17.40
N THR A 13 8.44 25.69 -18.63
CA THR A 13 7.41 25.04 -19.44
C THR A 13 7.20 23.61 -18.93
N ILE A 14 5.98 23.28 -18.53
CA ILE A 14 5.62 21.89 -18.19
C ILE A 14 5.26 21.21 -19.51
N ASP A 15 6.07 20.26 -19.94
CA ASP A 15 5.78 19.44 -21.11
C ASP A 15 4.66 18.44 -20.75
N ILE A 16 3.51 18.63 -21.41
CA ILE A 16 2.31 17.82 -21.20
C ILE A 16 2.52 16.38 -21.69
N ASP A 17 3.24 16.20 -22.80
CA ASP A 17 3.53 14.87 -23.35
C ASP A 17 4.49 14.10 -22.44
N ASP A 18 5.50 14.78 -21.88
CA ASP A 18 6.35 14.21 -20.83
C ASP A 18 5.51 13.81 -19.60
N LEU A 19 4.65 14.69 -19.11
CA LEU A 19 3.80 14.41 -17.94
C LEU A 19 2.91 13.17 -18.17
N ILE A 20 2.24 13.08 -19.32
CA ILE A 20 1.40 11.93 -19.68
C ILE A 20 2.24 10.66 -19.76
N SER A 21 3.41 10.71 -20.42
CA SER A 21 4.28 9.55 -20.58
C SER A 21 4.77 9.00 -19.24
N ARG A 22 5.22 9.87 -18.33
CA ARG A 22 5.65 9.50 -16.96
C ARG A 22 4.49 8.93 -16.15
N THR A 23 3.29 9.51 -16.29
CA THR A 23 2.09 9.03 -15.59
C THR A 23 1.72 7.62 -16.05
N LYS A 24 1.68 7.37 -17.37
CA LYS A 24 1.44 6.03 -17.95
C LYS A 24 2.49 5.01 -17.48
N ALA A 25 3.76 5.40 -17.47
CA ALA A 25 4.84 4.53 -17.02
C ALA A 25 4.70 4.15 -15.54
N GLU A 26 4.37 5.12 -14.67
CA GLU A 26 4.24 4.89 -13.24
C GLU A 26 2.95 4.12 -12.90
N ASP A 27 1.82 4.40 -13.56
CA ASP A 27 0.56 3.63 -13.42
C ASP A 27 0.76 2.17 -13.84
N SER A 28 1.46 1.92 -14.96
CA SER A 28 1.79 0.56 -15.41
C SER A 28 2.63 -0.20 -14.39
N ARG A 29 3.66 0.45 -13.81
CA ARG A 29 4.49 -0.15 -12.77
C ARG A 29 3.72 -0.42 -11.49
N ASN A 30 2.92 0.55 -11.03
CA ASN A 30 2.11 0.41 -9.83
C ASN A 30 1.06 -0.68 -10.02
N SER A 31 0.43 -0.80 -11.18
CA SER A 31 -0.54 -1.87 -11.45
C SER A 31 0.11 -3.26 -11.36
N LYS A 32 1.33 -3.43 -11.89
CA LYS A 32 2.10 -4.68 -11.78
C LYS A 32 2.44 -4.99 -10.32
N LEU A 33 2.85 -3.97 -9.55
CA LEU A 33 3.13 -4.11 -8.12
C LEU A 33 1.87 -4.52 -7.36
N MET A 34 0.74 -3.84 -7.55
CA MET A 34 -0.54 -4.17 -6.89
C MET A 34 -0.99 -5.60 -7.23
N LYS A 35 -0.82 -6.04 -8.49
CA LYS A 35 -1.12 -7.41 -8.90
C LYS A 35 -0.23 -8.44 -8.19
N SER A 36 1.07 -8.15 -8.07
CA SER A 36 2.02 -9.03 -7.38
C SER A 36 1.68 -9.15 -5.89
N VAL A 37 1.45 -8.02 -5.22
CA VAL A 37 1.09 -7.99 -3.79
C VAL A 37 -0.29 -8.63 -3.55
N PHE A 38 -1.23 -8.50 -4.48
CA PHE A 38 -2.50 -9.23 -4.43
C PHE A 38 -2.29 -10.74 -4.36
N TYR A 39 -1.46 -11.33 -5.24
CA TYR A 39 -1.19 -12.77 -5.20
C TYR A 39 -0.43 -13.18 -3.94
N LEU A 40 0.51 -12.35 -3.46
CA LEU A 40 1.21 -12.59 -2.20
C LEU A 40 0.22 -12.68 -1.04
N TYR A 41 -0.68 -11.70 -0.91
CA TYR A 41 -1.67 -11.67 0.17
C TYR A 41 -2.68 -12.82 0.06
N LEU A 42 -3.11 -13.16 -1.16
CA LEU A 42 -3.99 -14.29 -1.40
C LEU A 42 -3.33 -15.61 -0.97
N PHE A 43 -2.07 -15.81 -1.36
CA PHE A 43 -1.29 -16.98 -0.97
C PHE A 43 -1.11 -17.05 0.56
N CYS A 44 -0.70 -15.95 1.21
CA CYS A 44 -0.55 -15.90 2.66
C CYS A 44 -1.88 -16.14 3.38
N SER A 45 -3.00 -15.64 2.86
CA SER A 45 -4.33 -15.90 3.41
C SER A 45 -4.65 -17.39 3.44
N VAL A 46 -4.46 -18.10 2.32
CA VAL A 46 -4.69 -19.56 2.24
C VAL A 46 -3.73 -20.30 3.14
N LEU A 47 -2.44 -19.98 3.09
CA LEU A 47 -1.41 -20.63 3.89
C LEU A 47 -1.69 -20.52 5.39
N TYR A 48 -1.97 -19.31 5.89
CA TYR A 48 -2.23 -19.08 7.31
C TYR A 48 -3.58 -19.66 7.76
N MET A 49 -4.58 -19.70 6.87
CA MET A 49 -5.85 -20.36 7.14
C MET A 49 -5.66 -21.87 7.35
N LEU A 50 -4.85 -22.50 6.50
CA LEU A 50 -4.53 -23.92 6.65
C LEU A 50 -3.71 -24.19 7.91
N LEU A 51 -2.69 -23.37 8.19
CA LEU A 51 -1.78 -23.58 9.33
C LEU A 51 -2.42 -23.35 10.71
N TYR A 52 -3.23 -22.30 10.85
CA TYR A 52 -3.73 -21.88 12.17
C TYR A 52 -5.21 -22.14 12.41
N VAL A 53 -6.04 -22.14 11.36
CA VAL A 53 -7.51 -22.22 11.54
C VAL A 53 -8.00 -23.65 11.31
N VAL A 54 -7.65 -24.22 10.16
CA VAL A 54 -8.13 -25.55 9.74
C VAL A 54 -7.29 -26.68 10.35
N ASN A 55 -6.04 -26.42 10.69
CA ASN A 55 -5.13 -27.43 11.24
C ASN A 55 -5.73 -28.11 12.50
N PRO A 56 -5.94 -29.45 12.49
CA PRO A 56 -6.50 -30.17 13.63
C PRO A 56 -5.45 -30.50 14.71
N ASP A 57 -4.21 -30.06 14.55
CA ASP A 57 -3.12 -30.29 15.51
C ASP A 57 -3.55 -29.93 16.95
N PRO A 58 -3.48 -30.91 17.90
CA PRO A 58 -3.86 -30.69 19.28
C PRO A 58 -2.91 -29.74 20.03
N ASP A 59 -1.68 -29.53 19.54
CA ASP A 59 -0.70 -28.64 20.16
C ASP A 59 -1.02 -27.15 19.88
N LEU A 60 -1.91 -26.87 18.94
CA LEU A 60 -2.41 -25.51 18.66
C LEU A 60 -3.38 -25.06 19.76
N THR A 61 -2.93 -24.11 20.58
CA THR A 61 -3.78 -23.54 21.62
C THR A 61 -4.89 -22.67 21.01
N ARG A 62 -5.94 -22.39 21.81
CA ARG A 62 -7.01 -21.47 21.40
C ARG A 62 -6.48 -20.06 21.05
N PHE A 63 -5.41 -19.63 21.72
CA PHE A 63 -4.74 -18.37 21.44
C PHE A 63 -4.02 -18.37 20.08
N ASP A 64 -3.40 -19.49 19.70
CA ASP A 64 -2.79 -19.63 18.38
C ASP A 64 -3.83 -19.53 17.26
N ARG A 65 -4.98 -20.19 17.44
CA ARG A 65 -6.09 -20.10 16.47
C ARG A 65 -6.64 -18.68 16.36
N LEU A 66 -6.78 -17.97 17.49
CA LEU A 66 -7.23 -16.59 17.52
C LEU A 66 -6.23 -15.64 16.83
N ALA A 67 -4.92 -15.81 17.09
CA ALA A 67 -3.89 -15.08 16.38
C ALA A 67 -3.91 -15.35 14.87
N GLY A 68 -4.10 -16.62 14.49
CA GLY A 68 -4.31 -17.05 13.11
C GLY A 68 -5.47 -16.32 12.44
N LEU A 69 -6.62 -16.20 13.12
CA LEU A 69 -7.77 -15.45 12.61
C LEU A 69 -7.44 -13.96 12.38
N CYS A 70 -6.66 -13.33 13.26
CA CYS A 70 -6.19 -11.96 13.05
C CYS A 70 -5.34 -11.84 11.77
N TYR A 71 -4.38 -12.75 11.58
CA TYR A 71 -3.53 -12.77 10.38
C TYR A 71 -4.32 -13.04 9.10
N VAL A 72 -5.18 -14.05 9.10
CA VAL A 72 -6.03 -14.39 7.95
C VAL A 72 -6.92 -13.21 7.60
N SER A 73 -7.55 -12.58 8.58
CA SER A 73 -8.39 -11.39 8.36
C SER A 73 -7.59 -10.24 7.73
N ALA A 74 -6.38 -9.98 8.22
CA ALA A 74 -5.49 -8.97 7.65
C ALA A 74 -5.14 -9.28 6.18
N PHE A 75 -4.80 -10.53 5.86
CA PHE A 75 -4.47 -10.94 4.50
C PHE A 75 -5.68 -10.91 3.57
N VAL A 76 -6.87 -11.29 4.03
CA VAL A 76 -8.11 -11.20 3.25
C VAL A 76 -8.45 -9.75 2.93
N ILE A 77 -8.42 -8.85 3.94
CA ILE A 77 -8.66 -7.41 3.74
C ILE A 77 -7.65 -6.84 2.75
N GLY A 78 -6.36 -7.15 2.92
CA GLY A 78 -5.32 -6.72 1.98
C GLY A 78 -5.53 -7.27 0.57
N THR A 79 -5.94 -8.53 0.43
CA THR A 79 -6.25 -9.14 -0.88
C THR A 79 -7.33 -8.35 -1.62
N PHE A 80 -8.44 -8.00 -0.94
CA PHE A 80 -9.49 -7.19 -1.54
C PHE A 80 -9.02 -5.77 -1.85
N PHE A 81 -8.26 -5.15 -0.95
CA PHE A 81 -7.68 -3.83 -1.15
C PHE A 81 -6.78 -3.77 -2.39
N PHE A 82 -5.79 -4.67 -2.50
CA PHE A 82 -4.87 -4.71 -3.64
C PHE A 82 -5.56 -5.10 -4.94
N ARG A 83 -6.59 -5.95 -4.91
CA ARG A 83 -7.43 -6.24 -6.08
C ARG A 83 -8.16 -4.98 -6.57
N LYS A 84 -8.71 -4.18 -5.65
CA LYS A 84 -9.39 -2.91 -5.98
C LYS A 84 -8.40 -1.90 -6.59
N GLU A 85 -7.24 -1.71 -5.97
CA GLU A 85 -6.21 -0.79 -6.47
C GLU A 85 -5.62 -1.23 -7.80
N TYR A 86 -5.41 -2.54 -8.02
CA TYR A 86 -5.00 -3.08 -9.31
C TYR A 86 -6.01 -2.73 -10.41
N LYS A 87 -7.31 -2.95 -10.18
CA LYS A 87 -8.35 -2.62 -11.16
C LYS A 87 -8.42 -1.12 -11.43
N TYR A 88 -8.29 -0.31 -10.39
CA TYR A 88 -8.30 1.15 -10.49
C TYR A 88 -7.14 1.67 -11.37
N LEU A 89 -5.93 1.13 -11.20
CA LEU A 89 -4.76 1.52 -12.01
C LEU A 89 -4.75 0.92 -13.41
N LYS A 90 -5.35 -0.26 -13.61
CA LYS A 90 -5.40 -0.91 -14.93
C LYS A 90 -6.40 -0.22 -15.87
N ASN A 91 -7.49 0.29 -15.34
CA ASN A 91 -8.60 0.82 -16.12
C ASN A 91 -8.55 2.36 -16.26
N VAL A 92 -7.35 2.94 -16.22
CA VAL A 92 -7.17 4.39 -16.39
C VAL A 92 -7.30 4.75 -17.87
N GLU A 93 -8.26 5.61 -18.19
CA GLU A 93 -8.45 6.12 -19.53
C GLU A 93 -7.71 7.45 -19.69
N TYR A 94 -6.78 7.50 -20.64
CA TYR A 94 -5.98 8.70 -20.93
C TYR A 94 -6.55 9.54 -22.08
N ALA A 95 -7.64 9.09 -22.71
CA ALA A 95 -8.35 9.81 -23.76
C ALA A 95 -9.41 10.78 -23.21
N VAL A 96 -9.50 10.92 -21.88
CA VAL A 96 -10.40 11.86 -21.21
C VAL A 96 -9.89 13.30 -21.34
N PRO A 97 -10.77 14.32 -21.18
CA PRO A 97 -10.36 15.71 -21.17
C PRO A 97 -9.22 15.98 -20.16
N MET A 98 -8.26 16.84 -20.54
CA MET A 98 -7.07 17.14 -19.73
C MET A 98 -7.41 17.51 -18.28
N LEU A 99 -8.42 18.36 -18.08
CA LEU A 99 -8.90 18.76 -16.76
C LEU A 99 -9.28 17.54 -15.88
N GLN A 100 -9.94 16.55 -16.47
CA GLN A 100 -10.34 15.33 -15.76
C GLN A 100 -9.13 14.45 -15.45
N LEU A 101 -8.19 14.31 -16.38
CA LEU A 101 -6.95 13.54 -16.18
C LEU A 101 -6.13 14.13 -15.02
N LEU A 102 -5.95 15.45 -14.99
CA LEU A 102 -5.19 16.15 -13.95
C LEU A 102 -5.85 16.00 -12.56
N LYS A 103 -7.18 16.14 -12.48
CA LYS A 103 -7.94 15.89 -11.23
C LYS A 103 -7.76 14.45 -10.74
N GLN A 104 -7.83 13.47 -11.64
CA GLN A 104 -7.61 12.08 -11.27
C GLN A 104 -6.17 11.83 -10.81
N ASN A 105 -5.17 12.42 -11.46
CA ASN A 105 -3.76 12.30 -11.09
C ASN A 105 -3.48 12.92 -9.71
N GLU A 106 -4.05 14.08 -9.43
CA GLU A 106 -3.91 14.74 -8.12
C GLU A 106 -4.39 13.83 -6.98
N VAL A 107 -5.54 13.16 -7.17
CA VAL A 107 -6.10 12.22 -6.19
C VAL A 107 -5.28 10.93 -6.12
N ARG A 108 -4.83 10.38 -7.26
CA ARG A 108 -4.06 9.13 -7.35
C ARG A 108 -2.73 9.20 -6.60
N TYR A 109 -1.99 10.27 -6.86
CA TYR A 109 -0.60 10.40 -6.44
C TYR A 109 -0.44 11.15 -5.11
N ARG A 110 -1.54 11.57 -4.49
CA ARG A 110 -1.53 12.14 -3.14
C ARG A 110 -1.05 11.10 -2.12
N LEU A 111 0.00 11.45 -1.37
CA LEU A 111 0.62 10.56 -0.38
C LEU A 111 -0.41 10.08 0.65
N PHE A 112 -1.12 11.01 1.29
CA PHE A 112 -2.14 10.72 2.29
C PHE A 112 -3.53 10.81 1.66
N SER A 113 -4.09 9.67 1.30
CA SER A 113 -5.48 9.53 0.85
C SER A 113 -6.32 8.76 1.85
N HIS A 114 -7.64 8.77 1.68
CA HIS A 114 -8.55 8.01 2.54
C HIS A 114 -8.22 6.50 2.54
N LYS A 115 -7.50 6.00 1.53
CA LYS A 115 -7.05 4.60 1.43
C LYS A 115 -6.16 4.15 2.59
N TRP A 116 -5.53 5.06 3.33
CA TRP A 116 -4.68 4.74 4.48
C TRP A 116 -5.41 3.99 5.60
N TRP A 117 -6.73 4.14 5.72
CA TRP A 117 -7.46 3.42 6.76
C TRP A 117 -7.36 1.90 6.60
N TYR A 118 -7.38 1.39 5.36
CA TYR A 118 -7.22 -0.04 5.08
C TYR A 118 -5.84 -0.53 5.51
N VAL A 119 -4.79 0.27 5.21
CA VAL A 119 -3.41 -0.06 5.57
C VAL A 119 -3.24 -0.09 7.09
N ILE A 120 -3.78 0.90 7.79
CA ILE A 120 -3.75 0.96 9.26
C ILE A 120 -4.49 -0.25 9.85
N LEU A 121 -5.66 -0.59 9.33
CA LEU A 121 -6.43 -1.75 9.81
C LEU A 121 -5.65 -3.06 9.65
N ILE A 122 -5.01 -3.27 8.49
CA ILE A 122 -4.18 -4.45 8.23
C ILE A 122 -3.00 -4.50 9.22
N VAL A 123 -2.32 -3.38 9.42
CA VAL A 123 -1.20 -3.24 10.37
C VAL A 123 -1.67 -3.60 11.79
N LEU A 124 -2.77 -3.02 12.26
CA LEU A 124 -3.31 -3.29 13.60
C LEU A 124 -3.69 -4.76 13.79
N LEU A 125 -4.31 -5.39 12.79
CA LEU A 125 -4.65 -6.82 12.86
C LEU A 125 -3.41 -7.71 12.95
N ILE A 126 -2.36 -7.42 12.17
CA ILE A 126 -1.09 -8.16 12.26
C ILE A 126 -0.44 -7.95 13.62
N GLY A 127 -0.42 -6.72 14.14
CA GLY A 127 0.10 -6.40 15.48
C GLY A 127 -0.66 -7.11 16.61
N ALA A 128 -1.99 -7.19 16.51
CA ALA A 128 -2.82 -7.93 17.45
C ALA A 128 -2.53 -9.44 17.39
N GLY A 129 -2.43 -10.02 16.19
CA GLY A 129 -2.06 -11.42 16.01
C GLY A 129 -0.67 -11.73 16.60
N LEU A 130 0.30 -10.83 16.43
CA LEU A 130 1.64 -10.95 17.03
C LEU A 130 1.58 -10.90 18.55
N SER A 131 0.84 -9.95 19.12
CA SER A 131 0.65 -9.87 20.58
C SER A 131 0.10 -11.17 21.16
N ILE A 132 -0.94 -11.73 20.54
CA ILE A 132 -1.59 -12.96 21.00
C ILE A 132 -0.67 -14.18 20.81
N SER A 133 0.09 -14.25 19.73
CA SER A 133 0.98 -15.39 19.45
C SER A 133 2.13 -15.53 20.45
N PHE A 134 2.58 -14.42 21.05
CA PHE A 134 3.75 -14.34 21.91
C PHE A 134 3.42 -14.21 23.41
N THR A 135 2.15 -14.08 23.77
CA THR A 135 1.71 -14.18 25.17
C THR A 135 1.72 -15.61 25.70
N ASN A 136 1.80 -16.62 24.82
CA ASN A 136 1.89 -18.01 25.22
C ASN A 136 3.26 -18.31 25.88
N PRO A 137 3.31 -18.78 27.15
CA PRO A 137 4.54 -18.98 27.89
C PRO A 137 5.53 -19.95 27.24
N MET A 138 5.06 -20.91 26.42
CA MET A 138 5.94 -21.92 25.78
C MET A 138 6.92 -21.35 24.75
N ARG A 139 6.67 -20.17 24.16
CA ARG A 139 7.41 -19.77 22.95
C ARG A 139 8.78 -19.13 23.15
N PHE A 140 9.20 -18.78 24.37
CA PHE A 140 10.54 -18.23 24.67
C PHE A 140 10.82 -18.37 26.18
N GLY A 141 11.27 -19.54 26.62
CA GLY A 141 11.34 -19.89 28.06
C GLY A 141 12.25 -19.01 28.94
N MET A 142 13.12 -18.18 28.35
CA MET A 142 14.09 -17.35 29.11
C MET A 142 13.60 -15.93 29.42
N TYR A 143 12.54 -15.44 28.78
CA TYR A 143 12.06 -14.06 28.94
C TYR A 143 10.71 -14.01 29.64
N SER A 144 10.47 -12.96 30.41
CA SER A 144 9.14 -12.63 30.92
C SER A 144 8.19 -12.23 29.76
N THR A 145 6.88 -12.34 29.97
CA THR A 145 5.88 -12.02 28.94
C THR A 145 5.99 -10.58 28.43
N SER A 146 6.30 -9.63 29.32
CA SER A 146 6.49 -8.21 28.96
C SER A 146 7.73 -8.01 28.09
N GLU A 147 8.85 -8.65 28.41
CA GLU A 147 10.08 -8.55 27.62
C GLU A 147 9.89 -9.11 26.21
N LYS A 148 9.21 -10.26 26.06
CA LYS A 148 8.85 -10.81 24.74
C LYS A 148 8.05 -9.81 23.91
N LEU A 149 7.04 -9.19 24.53
CA LEU A 149 6.19 -8.22 23.85
C LEU A 149 6.97 -6.97 23.43
N VAL A 150 7.87 -6.46 24.29
CA VAL A 150 8.72 -5.31 23.94
C VAL A 150 9.64 -5.64 22.77
N VAL A 151 10.30 -6.80 22.79
CA VAL A 151 11.23 -7.21 21.71
C VAL A 151 10.47 -7.39 20.39
N ILE A 152 9.35 -8.13 20.38
CA ILE A 152 8.61 -8.40 19.14
C ILE A 152 8.00 -7.12 18.56
N HIS A 153 7.47 -6.22 19.41
CA HIS A 153 6.95 -4.94 18.94
C HIS A 153 8.08 -4.01 18.50
N GLY A 154 9.23 -4.04 19.16
CA GLY A 154 10.41 -3.28 18.73
C GLY A 154 10.85 -3.69 17.32
N ILE A 155 10.92 -4.98 17.03
CA ILE A 155 11.24 -5.49 15.69
C ILE A 155 10.12 -5.11 14.70
N TYR A 156 8.87 -5.33 15.08
CA TYR A 156 7.71 -5.05 14.23
C TYR A 156 7.64 -3.57 13.79
N TRP A 157 7.74 -2.64 14.74
CA TRP A 157 7.75 -1.20 14.47
C TRP A 157 8.99 -0.77 13.68
N SER A 158 10.14 -1.40 13.92
CA SER A 158 11.35 -1.14 13.14
C SER A 158 11.15 -1.50 11.66
N VAL A 159 10.59 -2.68 11.38
CA VAL A 159 10.27 -3.13 10.01
C VAL A 159 9.27 -2.19 9.34
N LEU A 160 8.20 -1.78 10.05
CA LEU A 160 7.22 -0.83 9.53
C LEU A 160 7.84 0.53 9.21
N THR A 161 8.71 1.04 10.09
CA THR A 161 9.35 2.35 9.91
C THR A 161 10.29 2.35 8.71
N ILE A 162 11.11 1.31 8.56
CA ILE A 162 12.01 1.15 7.41
C ILE A 162 11.20 1.03 6.12
N SER A 163 10.16 0.19 6.11
CA SER A 163 9.29 -0.01 4.94
C SER A 163 8.57 1.29 4.55
N GLY A 164 8.04 2.01 5.53
CA GLY A 164 7.40 3.31 5.33
C GLY A 164 8.36 4.36 4.78
N TYR A 165 9.60 4.40 5.31
CA TYR A 165 10.64 5.31 4.81
C TYR A 165 11.02 5.00 3.35
N VAL A 166 11.23 3.73 3.00
CA VAL A 166 11.50 3.32 1.62
C VAL A 166 10.33 3.70 0.70
N GLY A 167 9.09 3.43 1.13
CA GLY A 167 7.89 3.83 0.40
C GLY A 167 7.81 5.34 0.16
N TYR A 168 8.10 6.14 1.18
CA TYR A 168 8.16 7.61 1.08
C TYR A 168 9.24 8.08 0.10
N ARG A 169 10.43 7.47 0.12
CA ARG A 169 11.51 7.81 -0.82
C ARG A 169 11.13 7.49 -2.26
N ILE A 170 10.46 6.35 -2.51
CA ILE A 170 9.96 5.99 -3.83
C ILE A 170 8.91 7.01 -4.29
N TRP A 171 7.93 7.32 -3.43
CA TRP A 171 6.90 8.32 -3.71
C TRP A 171 7.52 9.68 -4.04
N LYS A 172 8.46 10.18 -3.23
CA LYS A 172 9.13 11.47 -3.42
C LYS A 172 9.88 11.55 -4.75
N LYS A 173 10.48 10.44 -5.20
CA LYS A 173 11.25 10.42 -6.46
C LYS A 173 10.35 10.28 -7.69
N ARG A 174 9.23 9.55 -7.60
CA ARG A 174 8.45 9.12 -8.77
C ARG A 174 7.07 9.77 -8.85
N SER A 175 6.30 9.66 -7.77
CA SER A 175 4.90 10.10 -7.71
C SER A 175 4.75 11.59 -7.40
N TRP A 176 5.62 12.13 -6.55
CA TRP A 176 5.59 13.54 -6.18
C TRP A 176 5.76 14.51 -7.36
N PRO A 177 6.70 14.32 -8.33
CA PRO A 177 6.79 15.22 -9.48
C PRO A 177 5.52 15.20 -10.33
N ILE A 178 4.95 14.01 -10.59
CA ILE A 178 3.67 13.87 -11.33
C ILE A 178 2.54 14.60 -10.61
N TRP A 179 2.44 14.42 -9.29
CA TRP A 179 1.43 15.09 -8.47
C TRP A 179 1.58 16.61 -8.50
N LYS A 180 2.82 17.11 -8.35
CA LYS A 180 3.13 18.54 -8.32
C LYS A 180 2.79 19.19 -9.67
N ASP A 181 3.24 18.61 -10.77
CA ASP A 181 3.03 19.15 -12.10
C ASP A 181 1.55 19.10 -12.48
N SER A 182 0.86 17.99 -12.14
CA SER A 182 -0.59 17.88 -12.36
C SER A 182 -1.38 18.94 -11.60
N LYS A 183 -0.98 19.22 -10.35
CA LYS A 183 -1.62 20.23 -9.50
C LYS A 183 -1.35 21.65 -9.98
N ALA A 184 -0.16 21.93 -10.51
CA ALA A 184 0.19 23.22 -11.08
C ALA A 184 -0.66 23.52 -12.32
N LEU A 185 -0.70 22.58 -13.29
CA LEU A 185 -1.52 22.71 -14.50
C LEU A 185 -3.02 22.79 -14.19
N LEU A 186 -3.50 22.03 -13.21
CA LEU A 186 -4.89 22.09 -12.78
C LEU A 186 -5.28 23.49 -12.29
N LYS A 187 -4.39 24.15 -11.54
CA LYS A 187 -4.61 25.51 -11.04
C LYS A 187 -4.61 26.56 -12.15
N GLU A 188 -3.81 26.35 -13.20
CA GLU A 188 -3.78 27.25 -14.36
C GLU A 188 -5.04 27.14 -15.21
N LEU A 189 -5.59 25.93 -15.38
CA LEU A 189 -6.82 25.71 -16.14
C LEU A 189 -8.10 26.15 -15.42
N GLU A 190 -8.05 26.25 -14.08
CA GLU A 190 -9.17 26.71 -13.24
C GLU A 190 -9.11 28.22 -12.93
N SER A 191 -8.01 28.90 -13.31
CA SER A 191 -7.84 30.36 -13.15
C SER A 191 -8.35 31.13 -14.35
#